data_AF-A0A9E3RYH8-F1
#
_entry.id   AF-A0A9E3RYH8-F1
#
_cell.length_a   1.000
_cell.length_b   1.000
_cell.length_c   1.000
_cell.angle_alpha   90.00
_cell.angle_beta   90.00
_cell.angle_gamma   90.00
#
_symmetry.space_group_name_H-M   'P 1'
#
loop_
_entity.id
_entity.type
_entity.pdbx_description
1 polymer ?
#
loop_
_entity_poly.entity_id
_entity_poly.type
_entity_poly.pdbx_seq_one_letter_code
_entity_poly.pdbx_strand_id
1 'polypeptide(L)'
;MMAWQVTKEIHSGSESVGAFYLMRRLGVRPLLGLAMLTVLALTAYAEPDPNPPSINSNHGAWPLRRQWNFAETQHFAKWIEHIYYMRTDGGDVEQRVAKMDRILTDPKMNLLLDPEFAGKGSNPQLPLGTIRYMNAMVDCAKFTLAMPAYYAYRRGLPWMTSYVSPVEGDIRISPNNIPVGFVSSFQCSSPQNFFEVAMTAYSSGNYRVEPGSKNSSWSDTVPVAINRKFLMPGCINYVDGHSLILAKIDEYGELYFINASTDATKNIFTYNGLNAVSGIEPFKPTDPENPLKGCFQGLRVFRYPICETNGKGQVTKVRRRTDTEMEEFGMSYEEYQKVGEMVDTQKIMEDGFKLGSVHEFIRYRMKTVDKVVPMEFMRKYIDTMVQMWEGREVFVQDAWREVKQNGPIMYPEEIKDENIFQAKGRWETWSSPSSDVDRRNKYFYLADWMDNAIRWYESMPHLIDLAGFEKYNIKTTADFAAAIIQEKRKLFAEKGIDYTDSAGKKVHLTLADLETRLYDLSFDPNHPPELRWGAPADSPERAAVKEMPTPVPGGTRIPMAEAYRLQTYYRTLCQRETEMSCLRGMFTTGFPIRSKFDEQLAVKWLPDGALEKLASAK
;
A
#
# COMPACT_ATOMS: atom_id res chain seq x y z
N MET A 1 33.76 -58.03 28.06
CA MET A 1 34.62 -57.50 29.14
C MET A 1 34.18 -56.07 29.41
N MET A 2 33.73 -55.63 30.59
CA MET A 2 33.28 -56.30 31.84
C MET A 2 31.89 -55.68 32.14
N ALA A 3 30.81 -56.34 32.62
CA ALA A 3 30.59 -57.44 33.58
C ALA A 3 30.51 -56.99 35.06
N TRP A 4 29.52 -57.54 35.80
CA TRP A 4 29.04 -57.22 37.18
C TRP A 4 28.02 -56.05 37.29
N GLN A 5 26.71 -56.20 37.56
CA GLN A 5 25.78 -57.29 38.00
C GLN A 5 25.49 -57.40 39.52
N VAL A 6 24.26 -57.87 39.85
CA VAL A 6 23.68 -58.33 41.16
C VAL A 6 22.86 -57.28 41.96
N THR A 7 21.68 -57.55 42.58
CA THR A 7 20.40 -58.23 42.20
C THR A 7 19.27 -57.94 43.23
N LYS A 8 17.97 -57.93 42.82
CA LYS A 8 16.72 -58.15 43.62
C LYS A 8 16.34 -57.04 44.64
N GLU A 9 15.12 -56.94 45.21
CA GLU A 9 13.89 -57.78 45.34
C GLU A 9 12.63 -57.05 44.73
N ILE A 10 11.53 -57.65 44.26
CA ILE A 10 10.52 -58.62 44.80
C ILE A 10 9.72 -57.99 45.97
N HIS A 11 8.37 -57.87 46.02
CA HIS A 11 7.23 -58.31 45.17
C HIS A 11 6.12 -57.21 45.19
N SER A 12 4.90 -57.26 44.61
CA SER A 12 4.06 -58.29 43.93
C SER A 12 3.43 -57.66 42.64
N GLY A 13 2.18 -57.81 42.13
CA GLY A 13 0.92 -58.53 42.46
C GLY A 13 -0.30 -57.57 42.36
N SER A 14 -1.39 -57.83 41.61
CA SER A 14 -1.76 -58.97 40.74
C SER A 14 -2.86 -58.59 39.72
N GLU A 15 -2.86 -59.22 38.53
CA GLU A 15 -3.99 -59.86 37.81
C GLU A 15 -5.40 -59.20 37.69
N SER A 16 -6.17 -59.37 36.61
CA SER A 16 -5.91 -60.03 35.31
C SER A 16 -6.93 -59.65 34.22
N VAL A 17 -6.48 -59.80 32.97
CA VAL A 17 -7.21 -59.93 31.69
C VAL A 17 -8.56 -60.67 31.78
N GLY A 18 -9.56 -60.22 31.01
CA GLY A 18 -10.78 -61.00 30.71
C GLY A 18 -11.61 -60.40 29.57
N ALA A 19 -11.69 -61.07 28.42
CA ALA A 19 -12.52 -60.69 27.27
C ALA A 19 -13.55 -61.76 26.96
N PHE A 20 -14.77 -61.38 26.53
CA PHE A 20 -15.68 -62.27 25.79
C PHE A 20 -16.69 -61.49 24.92
N TYR A 21 -17.60 -62.21 24.26
CA TYR A 21 -18.21 -61.88 22.97
C TYR A 21 -19.75 -61.73 23.04
N LEU A 22 -20.31 -60.96 22.10
CA LEU A 22 -21.61 -61.20 21.43
C LEU A 22 -22.94 -61.17 22.24
N MET A 23 -23.87 -60.26 21.89
CA MET A 23 -25.21 -60.59 21.33
C MET A 23 -26.02 -59.33 20.96
N ARG A 24 -27.28 -59.50 20.50
CA ARG A 24 -27.97 -58.62 19.54
C ARG A 24 -29.44 -58.39 19.91
N ARG A 25 -29.98 -57.22 19.52
CA ARG A 25 -31.41 -56.79 19.46
C ARG A 25 -32.10 -56.35 20.76
N LEU A 26 -33.04 -55.42 20.52
CA LEU A 26 -34.01 -54.72 21.39
C LEU A 26 -33.44 -53.43 22.03
N GLY A 27 -33.99 -52.23 21.82
CA GLY A 27 -35.11 -51.83 20.95
C GLY A 27 -36.16 -51.00 21.66
N VAL A 28 -35.85 -49.73 21.99
CA VAL A 28 -36.78 -48.60 22.27
C VAL A 28 -35.95 -47.30 22.38
N ARG A 29 -36.62 -46.15 22.27
CA ARG A 29 -36.10 -44.76 22.21
C ARG A 29 -35.87 -44.15 23.63
N PRO A 30 -35.05 -43.07 23.81
CA PRO A 30 -35.43 -41.70 23.40
C PRO A 30 -34.31 -40.85 22.75
N LEU A 31 -34.70 -39.66 22.28
CA LEU A 31 -33.77 -38.62 21.82
C LEU A 31 -33.12 -37.92 23.03
N LEU A 32 -31.82 -37.66 22.95
CA LEU A 32 -31.13 -36.67 23.79
C LEU A 32 -29.88 -36.14 23.06
N GLY A 33 -30.13 -35.42 21.96
CA GLY A 33 -29.09 -34.71 21.19
C GLY A 33 -28.63 -33.46 21.92
N LEU A 34 -27.86 -33.62 23.00
CA LEU A 34 -27.30 -32.49 23.74
C LEU A 34 -26.06 -31.93 23.03
N ALA A 35 -26.29 -31.11 22.00
CA ALA A 35 -25.23 -30.36 21.35
C ALA A 35 -24.66 -29.31 22.33
N MET A 36 -23.51 -29.61 22.93
CA MET A 36 -22.74 -28.61 23.66
C MET A 36 -22.19 -27.58 22.67
N LEU A 37 -22.94 -26.52 22.41
CA LEU A 37 -22.34 -25.25 22.01
C LEU A 37 -21.52 -24.73 23.19
N THR A 38 -20.25 -25.10 23.23
CA THR A 38 -19.24 -24.35 23.99
C THR A 38 -19.11 -22.98 23.35
N VAL A 39 -19.94 -22.04 23.79
CA VAL A 39 -19.75 -20.62 23.52
C VAL A 39 -18.46 -20.22 24.25
N LEU A 40 -17.34 -20.35 23.54
CA LEU A 40 -16.09 -19.69 23.90
C LEU A 40 -16.32 -18.19 23.77
N ALA A 41 -16.84 -17.60 24.85
CA ALA A 41 -16.84 -16.17 25.03
C ALA A 41 -15.38 -15.72 24.94
N LEU A 42 -15.04 -15.02 23.86
CA LEU A 42 -13.74 -14.37 23.69
C LEU A 42 -13.65 -13.20 24.66
N THR A 43 -13.43 -13.52 25.94
CA THR A 43 -12.85 -12.58 26.90
C THR A 43 -11.44 -12.29 26.41
N ALA A 44 -11.31 -11.23 25.60
CA ALA A 44 -10.03 -10.71 25.19
C ALA A 44 -9.30 -10.23 26.45
N TYR A 45 -8.46 -11.09 27.01
CA TYR A 45 -7.43 -10.69 27.95
C TYR A 45 -6.52 -9.73 27.18
N ALA A 46 -6.58 -8.44 27.52
CA ALA A 46 -5.72 -7.43 26.91
C ALA A 46 -4.26 -7.89 27.02
N GLU A 47 -3.54 -7.92 25.88
CA GLU A 47 -2.13 -8.27 25.89
C GLU A 47 -1.39 -7.28 26.83
N PRO A 48 -0.52 -7.76 27.72
CA PRO A 48 0.24 -6.87 28.60
C PRO A 48 1.11 -5.93 27.75
N ASP A 49 1.20 -4.66 28.15
CA ASP A 49 1.96 -3.60 27.47
C ASP A 49 3.33 -4.14 27.01
N PRO A 50 3.58 -4.29 25.69
CA PRO A 50 4.71 -5.06 25.16
C PRO A 50 6.06 -4.42 25.44
N ASN A 51 6.06 -3.18 25.95
CA ASN A 51 7.24 -2.45 26.35
C ASN A 51 6.85 -1.49 27.50
N PRO A 52 6.79 -1.97 28.76
CA PRO A 52 6.39 -1.13 29.88
C PRO A 52 7.44 -0.04 30.17
N PRO A 53 7.07 1.07 30.86
CA PRO A 53 8.00 2.12 31.23
C PRO A 53 9.25 1.60 31.96
N SER A 54 10.41 1.90 31.38
CA SER A 54 11.73 1.33 31.74
C SER A 54 12.83 2.38 31.91
N ILE A 55 12.60 3.60 31.46
CA ILE A 55 13.49 4.77 31.64
C ILE A 55 12.69 5.97 32.17
N ASN A 56 13.34 7.07 32.53
CA ASN A 56 12.65 8.28 32.98
C ASN A 56 13.34 9.58 32.55
N SER A 57 12.57 10.46 31.90
CA SER A 57 12.88 11.87 31.68
C SER A 57 11.61 12.70 31.86
N ASN A 58 11.75 13.89 32.44
CA ASN A 58 10.77 14.99 32.35
C ASN A 58 11.37 16.20 31.59
N HIS A 59 12.46 15.97 30.83
CA HIS A 59 13.17 16.96 30.01
C HIS A 59 13.01 16.66 28.52
N GLY A 60 13.06 17.72 27.71
CA GLY A 60 12.75 17.69 26.27
C GLY A 60 11.29 18.03 25.98
N ALA A 61 10.87 17.76 24.75
CA ALA A 61 9.55 18.05 24.22
C ALA A 61 8.45 17.25 24.91
N TRP A 62 8.75 16.03 25.37
CA TRP A 62 7.83 15.19 26.14
C TRP A 62 8.58 14.27 27.11
N PRO A 63 7.93 13.81 28.19
CA PRO A 63 8.50 12.81 29.07
C PRO A 63 8.88 11.52 28.32
N LEU A 64 10.14 11.12 28.44
CA LEU A 64 10.66 9.86 27.91
C LEU A 64 10.53 8.78 28.99
N ARG A 65 9.90 7.67 28.64
CA ARG A 65 9.58 6.56 29.55
C ARG A 65 9.89 5.18 29.01
N ARG A 66 9.97 5.05 27.68
CA ARG A 66 10.21 3.80 26.97
C ARG A 66 11.40 3.96 26.03
N GLN A 67 12.06 2.85 25.74
CA GLN A 67 13.08 2.75 24.69
C GLN A 67 12.49 1.99 23.49
N TRP A 68 12.80 2.39 22.26
CA TRP A 68 12.51 1.59 21.08
C TRP A 68 13.24 0.25 21.13
N ASN A 69 12.48 -0.84 21.10
CA ASN A 69 12.91 -2.22 20.97
C ASN A 69 12.00 -2.94 19.95
N PHE A 70 12.32 -4.17 19.57
CA PHE A 70 11.56 -4.92 18.56
C PHE A 70 10.06 -5.09 18.90
N ALA A 71 9.71 -5.29 20.18
CA ALA A 71 8.32 -5.43 20.62
C ALA A 71 7.51 -4.13 20.46
N GLU A 72 8.12 -2.98 20.72
CA GLU A 72 7.52 -1.67 20.45
C GLU A 72 7.31 -1.42 18.95
N THR A 73 8.19 -1.92 18.07
CA THR A 73 7.97 -1.79 16.62
C THR A 73 6.85 -2.70 16.11
N GLN A 74 6.63 -3.86 16.73
CA GLN A 74 5.44 -4.68 16.45
C GLN A 74 4.15 -4.01 16.97
N HIS A 75 4.21 -3.28 18.08
CA HIS A 75 3.07 -2.50 18.60
C HIS A 75 2.75 -1.28 17.72
N PHE A 76 3.78 -0.61 17.18
CA PHE A 76 3.63 0.41 16.15
C PHE A 76 3.01 -0.14 14.87
N ALA A 77 3.42 -1.34 14.43
CA ALA A 77 2.84 -2.02 13.28
C ALA A 77 1.33 -2.29 13.47
N LYS A 78 0.92 -2.84 14.64
CA LYS A 78 -0.50 -3.02 14.99
C LYS A 78 -1.30 -1.72 14.90
N TRP A 79 -0.73 -0.59 15.33
CA TRP A 79 -1.39 0.72 15.25
C TRP A 79 -1.59 1.21 13.81
N ILE A 80 -0.55 1.08 12.96
CA ILE A 80 -0.62 1.48 11.54
C ILE A 80 -1.58 0.58 10.75
N GLU A 81 -1.56 -0.74 10.99
CA GLU A 81 -2.45 -1.69 10.32
C GLU A 81 -3.93 -1.50 10.73
N HIS A 82 -4.20 -1.16 12.00
CA HIS A 82 -5.54 -0.80 12.43
C HIS A 82 -6.04 0.48 11.77
N ILE A 83 -5.19 1.51 11.63
CA ILE A 83 -5.53 2.73 10.88
C ILE A 83 -5.83 2.39 9.42
N TYR A 84 -5.08 1.48 8.79
CA TYR A 84 -5.36 1.01 7.43
C TYR A 84 -6.72 0.29 7.34
N TYR A 85 -6.99 -0.66 8.24
CA TYR A 85 -8.24 -1.41 8.29
C TYR A 85 -9.47 -0.48 8.47
N MET A 86 -9.39 0.52 9.35
CA MET A 86 -10.44 1.54 9.53
C MET A 86 -10.56 2.50 8.35
N ARG A 87 -9.56 2.53 7.46
CA ARG A 87 -9.53 3.32 6.22
C ARG A 87 -9.91 2.51 4.98
N THR A 88 -10.00 1.18 5.06
CA THR A 88 -10.44 0.29 3.96
C THR A 88 -11.74 -0.40 4.29
N ASP A 89 -11.70 -1.43 5.14
CA ASP A 89 -12.73 -2.47 5.21
C ASP A 89 -13.62 -2.32 6.46
N GLY A 90 -13.03 -1.95 7.60
CA GLY A 90 -13.68 -1.91 8.91
C GLY A 90 -14.34 -0.59 9.29
N GLY A 91 -14.00 0.50 8.61
CA GLY A 91 -14.55 1.84 8.91
C GLY A 91 -15.83 2.16 8.16
N ASP A 92 -16.55 3.16 8.66
CA ASP A 92 -17.64 3.81 7.92
C ASP A 92 -17.11 4.73 6.79
N VAL A 93 -18.02 5.34 6.03
CA VAL A 93 -17.67 6.22 4.89
C VAL A 93 -16.79 7.40 5.32
N GLU A 94 -17.07 8.01 6.48
CA GLU A 94 -16.31 9.15 6.97
C GLU A 94 -14.89 8.75 7.40
N GLN A 95 -14.75 7.55 7.98
CA GLN A 95 -13.48 6.97 8.38
C GLN A 95 -12.62 6.56 7.17
N ARG A 96 -13.23 6.03 6.11
CA ARG A 96 -12.56 5.72 4.83
C ARG A 96 -11.99 6.98 4.15
N VAL A 97 -12.69 8.12 4.21
CA VAL A 97 -12.22 9.40 3.61
C VAL A 97 -11.41 10.29 4.56
N ALA A 98 -11.24 9.89 5.82
CA ALA A 98 -10.64 10.68 6.90
C ALA A 98 -9.24 11.22 6.56
N LYS A 99 -8.98 12.45 7.00
CA LYS A 99 -7.65 13.10 6.97
C LYS A 99 -6.89 12.83 8.28
N MET A 100 -5.63 13.24 8.36
CA MET A 100 -4.78 12.91 9.52
C MET A 100 -5.32 13.46 10.84
N ASP A 101 -5.99 14.62 10.84
CA ASP A 101 -6.59 15.17 12.06
C ASP A 101 -7.70 14.29 12.64
N ARG A 102 -8.62 13.77 11.81
CA ARG A 102 -9.61 12.76 12.23
C ARG A 102 -8.96 11.42 12.56
N ILE A 103 -8.02 10.93 11.74
CA ILE A 103 -7.30 9.67 12.01
C ILE A 103 -6.66 9.68 13.40
N LEU A 104 -6.12 10.82 13.84
CA LEU A 104 -5.50 10.96 15.17
C LEU A 104 -6.47 11.30 16.31
N THR A 105 -7.74 11.64 16.04
CA THR A 105 -8.72 12.07 17.06
C THR A 105 -9.98 11.20 17.19
N ASP A 106 -10.29 10.37 16.19
CA ASP A 106 -11.36 9.36 16.25
C ASP A 106 -10.88 8.15 17.08
N PRO A 107 -11.52 7.82 18.22
CA PRO A 107 -11.09 6.73 19.09
C PRO A 107 -11.26 5.34 18.47
N LYS A 108 -12.07 5.18 17.41
CA LYS A 108 -12.12 3.93 16.66
C LYS A 108 -10.95 3.80 15.68
N MET A 109 -10.35 4.90 15.24
CA MET A 109 -9.21 4.89 14.30
C MET A 109 -7.87 4.89 15.03
N ASN A 110 -7.75 5.66 16.11
CA ASN A 110 -6.51 5.80 16.86
C ASN A 110 -6.51 4.96 18.14
N LEU A 111 -5.97 3.74 18.08
CA LEU A 111 -5.87 2.87 19.26
C LEU A 111 -5.04 3.50 20.40
N LEU A 112 -4.18 4.50 20.14
CA LEU A 112 -3.49 5.23 21.23
C LEU A 112 -4.44 6.13 22.05
N LEU A 113 -5.71 6.28 21.68
CA LEU A 113 -6.72 6.91 22.54
C LEU A 113 -7.29 5.96 23.59
N ASP A 114 -7.18 4.64 23.38
CA ASP A 114 -7.49 3.63 24.38
C ASP A 114 -6.34 3.54 25.41
N PRO A 115 -6.58 3.72 26.73
CA PRO A 115 -5.57 3.55 27.76
C PRO A 115 -4.94 2.16 27.82
N GLU A 116 -5.64 1.09 27.43
CA GLU A 116 -5.11 -0.27 27.46
C GLU A 116 -4.05 -0.45 26.36
N PHE A 117 -4.41 -0.19 25.10
CA PHE A 117 -3.46 -0.22 23.98
C PHE A 117 -2.34 0.83 24.12
N ALA A 118 -2.64 2.04 24.60
CA ALA A 118 -1.63 3.07 24.82
C ALA A 118 -0.62 2.69 25.91
N GLY A 119 -1.03 1.91 26.92
CA GLY A 119 -0.19 1.44 28.02
C GLY A 119 0.09 2.50 29.10
N LYS A 120 0.40 2.04 30.31
CA LYS A 120 0.57 2.89 31.50
C LYS A 120 1.68 3.94 31.31
N GLY A 121 1.45 5.16 31.79
CA GLY A 121 2.43 6.25 31.76
C GLY A 121 2.63 6.93 30.41
N SER A 122 1.95 6.47 29.35
CA SER A 122 1.90 7.14 28.06
C SER A 122 1.39 8.58 28.16
N ASN A 123 1.89 9.44 27.28
CA ASN A 123 1.61 10.87 27.29
C ASN A 123 0.16 11.16 26.85
N PRO A 124 -0.43 12.29 27.29
CA PRO A 124 -1.78 12.70 26.91
C PRO A 124 -1.92 12.85 25.39
N GLN A 125 -3.16 12.99 24.92
CA GLN A 125 -3.41 13.35 23.53
C GLN A 125 -2.72 14.68 23.19
N LEU A 126 -2.13 14.75 22.00
CA LEU A 126 -1.44 15.93 21.49
C LEU A 126 -2.45 17.09 21.35
N PRO A 127 -2.10 18.35 21.67
CA PRO A 127 -3.02 19.47 21.54
C PRO A 127 -3.61 19.59 20.13
N LEU A 128 -4.91 19.83 20.03
CA LEU A 128 -5.63 19.86 18.76
C LEU A 128 -5.08 20.91 17.78
N GLY A 129 -4.49 22.01 18.29
CA GLY A 129 -3.77 22.98 17.46
C GLY A 129 -2.54 22.37 16.76
N THR A 130 -1.74 21.56 17.46
CA THR A 130 -0.60 20.85 16.88
C THR A 130 -1.03 19.77 15.90
N ILE A 131 -2.09 19.00 16.22
CA ILE A 131 -2.67 18.01 15.28
C ILE A 131 -3.13 18.70 13.99
N ARG A 132 -3.83 19.83 14.08
CA ARG A 132 -4.27 20.63 12.92
C ARG A 132 -3.12 21.23 12.14
N TYR A 133 -2.07 21.72 12.81
CA TYR A 133 -0.84 22.17 12.16
C TYR A 133 -0.18 21.04 11.36
N MET A 134 -0.02 19.85 11.96
CA MET A 134 0.52 18.68 11.27
C MET A 134 -0.35 18.30 10.07
N ASN A 135 -1.68 18.32 10.19
CA ASN A 135 -2.60 18.02 9.10
C ASN A 135 -2.54 19.05 7.96
N ALA A 136 -2.39 20.34 8.27
CA ALA A 136 -2.19 21.38 7.24
C ALA A 136 -0.84 21.22 6.50
N MET A 137 0.20 20.74 7.21
CA MET A 137 1.56 20.61 6.68
C MET A 137 1.83 19.34 5.89
N VAL A 138 1.01 18.27 5.99
CA VAL A 138 1.41 16.99 5.37
C VAL A 138 1.50 17.02 3.85
N ASP A 139 2.52 16.31 3.38
CA ASP A 139 2.70 15.75 2.05
C ASP A 139 3.10 14.27 2.24
N CYS A 140 3.34 13.53 1.15
CA CYS A 140 3.66 12.10 1.26
C CYS A 140 4.87 11.81 2.18
N ALA A 141 5.90 12.66 2.20
CA ALA A 141 7.08 12.50 3.06
C ALA A 141 6.82 13.00 4.49
N LYS A 142 6.19 14.16 4.67
CA LYS A 142 5.84 14.67 6.02
C LYS A 142 4.86 13.76 6.74
N PHE A 143 4.01 13.02 6.03
CA PHE A 143 3.15 11.99 6.63
C PHE A 143 3.95 10.79 7.17
N THR A 144 4.97 10.32 6.43
CA THR A 144 5.88 9.27 6.93
C THR A 144 6.65 9.70 8.18
N LEU A 145 6.95 10.99 8.38
CA LEU A 145 7.47 11.51 9.64
C LEU A 145 6.37 11.63 10.73
N ALA A 146 5.22 12.23 10.39
CA ALA A 146 4.21 12.63 11.35
C ALA A 146 3.65 11.47 12.17
N MET A 147 3.36 10.34 11.52
CA MET A 147 2.74 9.18 12.16
C MET A 147 3.63 8.49 13.22
N PRO A 148 4.87 8.06 12.92
CA PRO A 148 5.76 7.48 13.93
C PRO A 148 6.22 8.50 14.98
N ALA A 149 6.38 9.79 14.63
CA ALA A 149 6.69 10.83 15.61
C ALA A 149 5.53 11.07 16.58
N TYR A 150 4.28 11.04 16.12
CA TYR A 150 3.09 11.06 16.98
C TYR A 150 3.03 9.82 17.88
N TYR A 151 3.26 8.62 17.33
CA TYR A 151 3.33 7.38 18.09
C TYR A 151 4.41 7.47 19.20
N ALA A 152 5.60 7.96 18.85
CA ALA A 152 6.71 8.16 19.78
C ALA A 152 6.36 9.15 20.90
N TYR A 153 5.72 10.28 20.56
CA TYR A 153 5.19 11.22 21.55
C TYR A 153 4.21 10.53 22.51
N ARG A 154 3.18 9.85 22.00
CA ARG A 154 2.15 9.20 22.84
C ARG A 154 2.74 8.11 23.72
N ARG A 155 3.59 7.22 23.19
CA ARG A 155 4.22 6.13 23.97
C ARG A 155 5.38 6.60 24.86
N GLY A 156 5.83 7.85 24.75
CA GLY A 156 6.96 8.37 25.53
C GLY A 156 8.30 7.76 25.11
N LEU A 157 8.49 7.55 23.81
CA LEU A 157 9.71 7.05 23.17
C LEU A 157 10.57 8.24 22.70
N PRO A 158 11.90 8.05 22.56
CA PRO A 158 12.75 9.06 21.91
C PRO A 158 12.47 9.13 20.41
N TRP A 159 12.48 10.34 19.87
CA TRP A 159 12.42 10.61 18.42
C TRP A 159 13.43 11.68 17.99
N MET A 160 13.90 11.58 16.74
CA MET A 160 14.85 12.50 16.10
C MET A 160 14.53 12.59 14.61
N THR A 161 14.75 13.77 14.02
CA THR A 161 14.54 14.04 12.59
C THR A 161 15.75 14.81 12.06
N SER A 162 16.36 14.39 10.95
CA SER A 162 17.57 15.04 10.42
C SER A 162 17.26 16.22 9.52
N TYR A 163 18.21 17.15 9.48
CA TYR A 163 18.34 18.16 8.45
C TYR A 163 19.31 17.64 7.40
N VAL A 164 18.93 17.78 6.13
CA VAL A 164 19.71 17.38 4.96
C VAL A 164 20.08 18.59 4.11
N SER A 165 21.14 18.47 3.34
CA SER A 165 21.54 19.43 2.29
C SER A 165 21.73 18.67 0.97
N PRO A 166 21.29 19.22 -0.18
CA PRO A 166 21.67 18.68 -1.48
C PRO A 166 23.19 18.72 -1.68
N VAL A 167 23.70 17.77 -2.48
CA VAL A 167 25.01 17.92 -3.12
C VAL A 167 24.94 18.91 -4.29
N GLU A 168 23.82 18.91 -5.01
CA GLU A 168 23.47 19.90 -6.04
C GLU A 168 21.94 20.02 -6.26
N GLY A 169 21.47 21.14 -6.81
CA GLY A 169 20.07 21.33 -7.18
C GLY A 169 19.08 21.43 -6.01
N ASP A 170 17.81 21.10 -6.27
CA ASP A 170 16.76 21.07 -5.25
C ASP A 170 16.81 19.77 -4.44
N ILE A 171 16.68 19.90 -3.12
CA ILE A 171 16.81 18.81 -2.14
C ILE A 171 15.89 17.61 -2.36
N ARG A 172 14.75 17.77 -3.05
CA ARG A 172 13.79 16.69 -3.32
C ARG A 172 14.19 15.81 -4.52
N ILE A 173 15.03 16.34 -5.42
CA ILE A 173 15.46 15.71 -6.68
C ILE A 173 16.97 15.56 -6.82
N SER A 174 17.76 16.10 -5.88
CA SER A 174 19.23 15.98 -5.85
C SER A 174 19.70 14.52 -6.05
N PRO A 175 20.86 14.27 -6.69
CA PRO A 175 21.39 12.91 -6.84
C PRO A 175 21.69 12.23 -5.50
N ASN A 176 22.12 12.98 -4.49
CA ASN A 176 22.30 12.52 -3.10
C ASN A 176 22.18 13.74 -2.16
N ASN A 177 21.81 13.52 -0.91
CA ASN A 177 21.73 14.52 0.15
C ASN A 177 22.62 14.12 1.34
N ILE A 178 23.30 15.11 1.93
CA ILE A 178 24.17 14.93 3.09
C ILE A 178 23.42 15.37 4.35
N PRO A 179 23.31 14.54 5.40
CA PRO A 179 22.83 14.97 6.71
C PRO A 179 23.77 16.02 7.34
N VAL A 180 23.22 17.19 7.67
CA VAL A 180 23.98 18.36 8.21
C VAL A 180 23.61 18.71 9.65
N GLY A 181 22.54 18.14 10.20
CA GLY A 181 22.11 18.34 11.59
C GLY A 181 20.85 17.55 11.91
N PHE A 182 20.21 17.84 13.04
CA PHE A 182 18.94 17.22 13.42
C PHE A 182 18.16 18.07 14.44
N VAL A 183 16.88 17.75 14.60
CA VAL A 183 16.05 18.09 15.76
C VAL A 183 15.80 16.83 16.59
N SER A 184 15.71 16.97 17.92
CA SER A 184 15.49 15.86 18.85
C SER A 184 14.37 16.16 19.85
N SER A 185 13.55 15.14 20.10
CA SER A 185 12.59 15.09 21.21
C SER A 185 13.20 15.44 22.58
N PHE A 186 14.50 15.23 22.79
CA PHE A 186 15.19 15.55 24.04
C PHE A 186 15.72 17.00 24.11
N GLN A 187 15.67 17.76 23.00
CA GLN A 187 16.24 19.12 22.89
C GLN A 187 15.19 20.21 22.67
N CYS A 188 14.06 19.89 22.01
CA CYS A 188 12.94 20.81 21.88
C CYS A 188 12.24 21.10 23.22
N SER A 189 11.59 22.26 23.34
CA SER A 189 11.00 22.75 24.60
C SER A 189 9.55 22.29 24.85
N SER A 190 8.85 21.80 23.82
CA SER A 190 7.47 21.31 23.90
C SER A 190 7.16 20.38 22.72
N PRO A 191 6.04 19.61 22.76
CA PRO A 191 5.64 18.78 21.63
C PRO A 191 5.34 19.62 20.40
N GLN A 192 4.68 20.77 20.59
CA GLN A 192 4.37 21.72 19.53
C GLN A 192 5.64 22.22 18.85
N ASN A 193 6.63 22.69 19.63
CA ASN A 193 7.90 23.17 19.09
C ASN A 193 8.65 22.05 18.33
N PHE A 194 8.61 20.81 18.82
CA PHE A 194 9.18 19.67 18.09
C PHE A 194 8.50 19.46 16.73
N PHE A 195 7.16 19.36 16.69
CA PHE A 195 6.43 19.12 15.45
C PHE A 195 6.54 20.29 14.48
N GLU A 196 6.55 21.54 14.94
CA GLU A 196 6.76 22.72 14.10
C GLU A 196 8.11 22.67 13.38
N VAL A 197 9.20 22.44 14.13
CA VAL A 197 10.56 22.38 13.55
C VAL A 197 10.72 21.16 12.65
N ALA A 198 10.30 19.98 13.10
CA ALA A 198 10.47 18.73 12.37
C ALA A 198 9.63 18.70 11.07
N MET A 199 8.36 19.10 11.11
CA MET A 199 7.48 19.12 9.93
C MET A 199 7.89 20.20 8.93
N THR A 200 8.45 21.33 9.37
CA THR A 200 8.95 22.37 8.47
C THR A 200 10.18 21.92 7.70
N ALA A 201 11.11 21.22 8.35
CA ALA A 201 12.39 20.84 7.75
C ALA A 201 12.35 19.54 6.93
N TYR A 202 11.36 18.66 7.14
CA TYR A 202 11.33 17.34 6.51
C TYR A 202 10.77 17.35 5.08
N SER A 203 11.40 16.58 4.20
CA SER A 203 10.96 16.40 2.81
C SER A 203 11.29 15.00 2.29
N SER A 204 10.88 14.68 1.06
CA SER A 204 11.35 13.48 0.35
C SER A 204 12.87 13.40 0.22
N GLY A 205 13.57 14.55 0.29
CA GLY A 205 15.02 14.62 0.35
C GLY A 205 15.64 13.90 1.56
N ASN A 206 14.93 13.75 2.68
CA ASN A 206 15.42 13.01 3.86
C ASN A 206 15.67 11.52 3.58
N TYR A 207 15.09 10.98 2.49
CA TYR A 207 15.32 9.61 2.06
C TYR A 207 16.54 9.46 1.13
N ARG A 208 16.91 10.51 0.39
CA ARG A 208 18.03 10.48 -0.57
C ARG A 208 19.40 10.55 0.13
N VAL A 209 19.67 9.65 1.06
CA VAL A 209 20.96 9.57 1.78
C VAL A 209 21.58 8.21 1.46
N GLU A 210 22.59 8.20 0.59
CA GLU A 210 23.31 6.98 0.21
C GLU A 210 23.98 6.30 1.44
N PRO A 211 23.87 4.98 1.58
CA PRO A 211 24.69 4.20 2.51
C PRO A 211 26.20 4.47 2.32
N GLY A 212 26.97 4.46 3.41
CA GLY A 212 28.41 4.72 3.38
C GLY A 212 28.82 6.16 3.06
N SER A 213 27.93 7.00 2.51
CA SER A 213 28.22 8.40 2.18
C SER A 213 28.43 9.28 3.42
N LYS A 214 28.89 10.53 3.19
CA LYS A 214 29.22 11.48 4.26
C LYS A 214 28.01 11.69 5.20
N ASN A 215 28.23 11.47 6.49
CA ASN A 215 27.22 11.56 7.55
C ASN A 215 26.00 10.62 7.37
N SER A 216 26.09 9.56 6.56
CA SER A 216 25.00 8.59 6.33
C SER A 216 24.48 7.90 7.59
N SER A 217 25.32 7.73 8.62
CA SER A 217 24.91 7.25 9.96
C SER A 217 23.93 8.20 10.69
N TRP A 218 23.73 9.42 10.19
CA TRP A 218 22.72 10.37 10.66
C TRP A 218 21.43 10.33 9.82
N SER A 219 21.25 9.34 8.94
CA SER A 219 20.00 9.15 8.19
C SER A 219 18.77 8.98 9.11
N ASP A 220 17.60 9.37 8.61
CA ASP A 220 16.31 9.08 9.27
C ASP A 220 15.84 7.65 9.07
N THR A 221 16.25 7.01 7.96
CA THR A 221 15.91 5.63 7.61
C THR A 221 17.11 4.85 7.08
N VAL A 222 17.01 3.53 7.15
CA VAL A 222 17.96 2.54 6.63
C VAL A 222 17.18 1.47 5.84
N PRO A 223 17.78 0.82 4.82
CA PRO A 223 17.11 -0.25 4.07
C PRO A 223 16.77 -1.44 4.99
N VAL A 224 15.67 -2.14 4.72
CA VAL A 224 15.12 -3.19 5.62
C VAL A 224 15.13 -4.58 4.97
N ALA A 225 15.37 -5.60 5.78
CA ALA A 225 15.33 -6.99 5.37
C ALA A 225 13.92 -7.42 4.92
N ILE A 226 13.84 -8.04 3.74
CA ILE A 226 12.60 -8.48 3.10
C ILE A 226 12.25 -9.85 3.66
N ASN A 227 11.52 -9.84 4.78
CA ASN A 227 10.91 -11.01 5.42
C ASN A 227 9.86 -10.57 6.47
N ARG A 228 8.93 -11.47 6.82
CA ARG A 228 7.83 -11.22 7.78
C ARG A 228 8.23 -10.78 9.19
N LYS A 229 9.50 -10.92 9.60
CA LYS A 229 9.96 -10.46 10.91
C LYS A 229 10.26 -8.96 10.92
N PHE A 230 10.75 -8.40 9.81
CA PHE A 230 11.29 -7.03 9.79
C PHE A 230 10.56 -6.09 8.83
N LEU A 231 10.14 -6.58 7.66
CA LEU A 231 9.27 -5.83 6.77
C LEU A 231 7.83 -5.93 7.29
N MET A 232 7.39 -4.92 8.04
CA MET A 232 6.12 -4.86 8.75
C MET A 232 5.39 -3.53 8.48
N PRO A 233 4.08 -3.42 8.78
CA PRO A 233 3.41 -2.12 8.83
C PRO A 233 4.19 -1.10 9.67
N GLY A 234 4.28 0.14 9.19
CA GLY A 234 5.14 1.18 9.76
C GLY A 234 6.54 1.28 9.12
N CYS A 235 7.00 0.27 8.37
CA CYS A 235 8.11 0.44 7.42
C CYS A 235 7.74 1.43 6.30
N ILE A 236 8.73 1.92 5.56
CA ILE A 236 8.55 2.92 4.49
C ILE A 236 8.94 2.34 3.14
N ASN A 237 8.25 2.75 2.07
CA ASN A 237 8.78 2.67 0.71
C ASN A 237 9.08 4.09 0.19
N TYR A 238 10.26 4.30 -0.39
CA TYR A 238 10.64 5.56 -1.03
C TYR A 238 11.10 5.31 -2.46
N VAL A 239 10.43 5.96 -3.43
CA VAL A 239 10.78 5.90 -4.85
C VAL A 239 10.61 7.30 -5.46
N ASP A 240 11.64 7.78 -6.14
CA ASP A 240 11.79 9.10 -6.79
C ASP A 240 10.82 10.20 -6.31
N GLY A 241 11.05 10.72 -5.10
CA GLY A 241 10.26 11.81 -4.52
C GLY A 241 8.97 11.39 -3.81
N HIS A 242 8.42 10.19 -4.08
CA HIS A 242 7.22 9.66 -3.43
C HIS A 242 7.57 8.81 -2.20
N SER A 243 6.91 9.05 -1.07
CA SER A 243 7.12 8.33 0.20
C SER A 243 5.81 7.70 0.70
N LEU A 244 5.86 6.44 1.13
CA LEU A 244 4.70 5.64 1.53
C LEU A 244 4.96 4.93 2.87
N ILE A 245 3.99 4.87 3.77
CA ILE A 245 4.06 3.97 4.93
C ILE A 245 3.46 2.61 4.50
N LEU A 246 4.19 1.52 4.71
CA LEU A 246 3.67 0.16 4.60
C LEU A 246 2.58 -0.03 5.65
N ALA A 247 1.43 -0.53 5.25
CA ALA A 247 0.20 -0.43 6.03
C ALA A 247 -0.43 -1.78 6.35
N LYS A 248 -0.34 -2.73 5.42
CA LYS A 248 -0.81 -4.12 5.58
C LYS A 248 0.02 -5.02 4.66
N ILE A 249 0.15 -6.29 5.02
CA ILE A 249 0.74 -7.34 4.17
C ILE A 249 -0.20 -8.55 4.17
N ASP A 250 -0.87 -8.80 3.05
CA ASP A 250 -1.89 -9.86 2.99
C ASP A 250 -1.30 -11.28 3.03
N GLU A 251 -2.17 -12.29 3.06
CA GLU A 251 -1.79 -13.70 3.16
C GLU A 251 -0.92 -14.21 1.99
N TYR A 252 -0.98 -13.57 0.82
CA TYR A 252 -0.21 -13.90 -0.39
C TYR A 252 1.12 -13.12 -0.49
N GLY A 253 1.38 -12.18 0.43
CA GLY A 253 2.60 -11.38 0.45
C GLY A 253 2.51 -10.07 -0.35
N GLU A 254 1.31 -9.64 -0.72
CA GLU A 254 1.07 -8.34 -1.33
C GLU A 254 1.26 -7.22 -0.29
N LEU A 255 2.10 -6.24 -0.62
CA LEU A 255 2.29 -5.04 0.21
C LEU A 255 1.19 -4.01 -0.12
N TYR A 256 0.57 -3.45 0.91
CA TYR A 256 -0.41 -2.36 0.81
C TYR A 256 0.07 -1.14 1.59
N PHE A 257 -0.05 0.05 1.00
CA PHE A 257 0.55 1.27 1.52
C PHE A 257 -0.48 2.36 1.87
N ILE A 258 -0.11 3.24 2.81
CA ILE A 258 -0.84 4.44 3.20
C ILE A 258 0.05 5.69 3.12
N ASN A 259 -0.46 6.78 2.54
CA ASN A 259 0.28 8.03 2.38
C ASN A 259 -0.65 9.24 2.34
N ALA A 260 -0.12 10.43 2.62
CA ALA A 260 -0.79 11.70 2.29
C ALA A 260 -0.51 12.12 0.84
N SER A 261 -1.42 12.89 0.26
CA SER A 261 -1.25 13.64 -0.97
C SER A 261 -0.52 14.98 -0.73
N THR A 262 -0.07 15.61 -1.80
CA THR A 262 0.41 17.00 -1.81
C THR A 262 -0.74 18.02 -1.81
N ASP A 263 -1.95 17.62 -2.21
CA ASP A 263 -3.10 18.49 -2.47
C ASP A 263 -3.57 19.32 -1.25
N ALA A 264 -4.39 20.35 -1.50
CA ALA A 264 -4.86 21.29 -0.49
C ALA A 264 -5.88 20.71 0.51
N THR A 265 -6.54 19.60 0.16
CA THR A 265 -7.49 18.85 1.02
C THR A 265 -6.80 17.77 1.85
N LYS A 266 -5.50 17.54 1.63
CA LYS A 266 -4.62 16.68 2.44
C LYS A 266 -5.13 15.24 2.52
N ASN A 267 -5.60 14.72 1.38
CA ASN A 267 -6.11 13.37 1.26
C ASN A 267 -5.09 12.34 1.75
N ILE A 268 -5.57 11.41 2.59
CA ILE A 268 -4.84 10.17 2.83
C ILE A 268 -5.34 9.13 1.82
N PHE A 269 -4.43 8.36 1.25
CA PHE A 269 -4.66 7.33 0.25
C PHE A 269 -4.24 5.97 0.78
N THR A 270 -4.96 4.91 0.39
CA THR A 270 -4.79 3.51 0.87
C THR A 270 -4.75 2.48 -0.26
N TYR A 271 -4.67 2.94 -1.51
CA TYR A 271 -4.79 2.10 -2.71
C TYR A 271 -3.46 1.67 -3.34
N ASN A 272 -2.34 2.24 -2.89
CA ASN A 272 -1.01 1.93 -3.40
C ASN A 272 -0.58 0.53 -2.96
N GLY A 273 -0.03 -0.26 -3.88
CA GLY A 273 0.43 -1.63 -3.62
C GLY A 273 1.88 -1.85 -4.04
N LEU A 274 2.24 -3.11 -4.32
CA LEU A 274 3.59 -3.48 -4.79
C LEU A 274 4.05 -2.71 -6.04
N ASN A 275 3.14 -2.17 -6.86
CA ASN A 275 3.45 -1.33 -8.02
C ASN A 275 4.24 -0.05 -7.69
N ALA A 276 4.34 0.33 -6.41
CA ALA A 276 5.16 1.45 -5.96
C ALA A 276 6.61 1.05 -5.60
N VAL A 277 6.99 -0.24 -5.68
CA VAL A 277 8.31 -0.76 -5.29
C VAL A 277 9.18 -0.98 -6.53
N SER A 278 9.44 0.12 -7.24
CA SER A 278 10.20 0.19 -8.50
C SER A 278 11.35 1.22 -8.41
N GLY A 279 12.16 1.38 -9.45
CA GLY A 279 13.21 2.41 -9.49
C GLY A 279 14.36 2.25 -8.49
N ILE A 280 14.45 1.09 -7.82
CA ILE A 280 15.52 0.76 -6.88
C ILE A 280 16.83 0.59 -7.66
N GLU A 281 17.89 1.27 -7.20
CA GLU A 281 19.22 1.17 -7.79
C GLU A 281 19.90 -0.18 -7.44
N PRO A 282 20.55 -0.88 -8.38
CA PRO A 282 21.28 -2.10 -8.07
C PRO A 282 22.55 -1.83 -7.24
N PHE A 283 22.88 -2.75 -6.34
CA PHE A 283 24.23 -2.88 -5.79
C PHE A 283 25.22 -3.21 -6.92
N LYS A 284 26.30 -2.45 -7.04
CA LYS A 284 27.27 -2.54 -8.14
C LYS A 284 28.63 -3.02 -7.63
N PRO A 285 28.93 -4.33 -7.61
CA PRO A 285 30.25 -4.83 -7.20
C PRO A 285 31.40 -4.38 -8.12
N THR A 286 31.07 -3.78 -9.28
CA THR A 286 31.99 -3.21 -10.26
C THR A 286 32.34 -1.73 -10.04
N ASP A 287 31.69 -1.03 -9.09
CA ASP A 287 32.11 0.29 -8.62
C ASP A 287 32.97 0.11 -7.36
N PRO A 288 34.32 0.19 -7.44
CA PRO A 288 35.20 -0.10 -6.31
C PRO A 288 35.25 1.03 -5.26
N GLU A 289 34.68 2.20 -5.55
CA GLU A 289 34.66 3.35 -4.63
C GLU A 289 33.36 3.40 -3.84
N ASN A 290 32.20 3.14 -4.48
CA ASN A 290 30.92 3.03 -3.80
C ASN A 290 29.95 2.05 -4.48
N PRO A 291 29.97 0.75 -4.12
CA PRO A 291 28.98 -0.25 -4.58
C PRO A 291 27.51 0.05 -4.25
N LEU A 292 27.24 1.02 -3.35
CA LEU A 292 25.90 1.44 -2.91
C LEU A 292 25.56 2.89 -3.34
N LYS A 293 26.24 3.40 -4.36
CA LYS A 293 25.91 4.67 -5.02
C LYS A 293 24.49 4.60 -5.58
N GLY A 294 23.69 5.66 -5.36
CA GLY A 294 22.26 5.71 -5.66
C GLY A 294 21.34 4.82 -4.81
N CYS A 295 21.87 3.94 -3.95
CA CYS A 295 21.09 2.94 -3.21
C CYS A 295 20.38 3.53 -1.97
N PHE A 296 19.47 4.46 -2.21
CA PHE A 296 18.66 5.13 -1.18
C PHE A 296 17.14 4.98 -1.38
N GLN A 297 16.71 4.46 -2.54
CA GLN A 297 15.31 4.11 -2.83
C GLN A 297 14.97 2.73 -2.22
N GLY A 298 13.72 2.29 -2.32
CA GLY A 298 13.25 0.97 -1.89
C GLY A 298 12.60 0.93 -0.51
N LEU A 299 12.67 -0.23 0.13
CA LEU A 299 11.99 -0.61 1.38
C LEU A 299 12.88 -0.35 2.60
N ARG A 300 12.38 0.45 3.55
CA ARG A 300 13.19 1.06 4.61
C ARG A 300 12.52 0.99 5.98
N VAL A 301 13.34 1.02 7.02
CA VAL A 301 12.92 1.14 8.43
C VAL A 301 13.51 2.41 9.04
N PHE A 302 12.82 3.01 10.02
CA PHE A 302 13.33 4.18 10.72
C PHE A 302 14.55 3.85 11.58
N ARG A 303 15.53 4.76 11.61
CA ARG A 303 16.72 4.66 12.47
C ARG A 303 16.36 5.01 13.92
N TYR A 304 15.63 4.11 14.59
CA TYR A 304 15.01 4.30 15.91
C TYR A 304 16.00 4.79 16.98
N PRO A 305 15.85 6.03 17.49
CA PRO A 305 16.77 6.60 18.46
C PRO A 305 16.87 5.82 19.77
N ILE A 306 17.99 6.01 20.48
CA ILE A 306 18.29 5.37 21.74
C ILE A 306 18.64 6.38 22.84
N CYS A 307 18.04 6.19 24.00
CA CYS A 307 18.32 6.90 25.24
C CYS A 307 19.55 6.30 25.93
N GLU A 308 20.56 7.12 26.18
CA GLU A 308 21.59 6.84 27.18
C GLU A 308 21.04 7.22 28.55
N THR A 309 21.24 6.35 29.56
CA THR A 309 20.76 6.55 30.92
C THR A 309 21.86 6.40 31.96
N ASN A 310 21.68 7.03 33.12
CA ASN A 310 22.51 6.74 34.30
C ASN A 310 22.01 5.47 35.02
N GLY A 311 22.76 4.99 36.02
CA GLY A 311 22.41 3.81 36.83
C GLY A 311 21.11 3.88 37.66
N LYS A 312 20.28 4.92 37.47
CA LYS A 312 18.92 5.05 38.01
C LYS A 312 17.84 5.08 36.91
N GLY A 313 18.18 4.76 35.66
CA GLY A 313 17.29 4.81 34.50
C GLY A 313 16.92 6.22 34.03
N GLN A 314 17.55 7.27 34.59
CA GLN A 314 17.30 8.65 34.17
C GLN A 314 18.05 8.93 32.86
N VAL A 315 17.33 9.45 31.86
CA VAL A 315 17.92 9.79 30.55
C VAL A 315 18.91 10.94 30.68
N THR A 316 20.11 10.76 30.16
CA THR A 316 21.18 11.77 30.10
C THR A 316 21.38 12.32 28.70
N LYS A 317 21.10 11.52 27.66
CA LYS A 317 21.27 11.87 26.24
C LYS A 317 20.38 11.00 25.36
N VAL A 318 19.96 11.54 24.21
CA VAL A 318 19.35 10.76 23.12
C VAL A 318 20.26 10.86 21.89
N ARG A 319 20.49 9.73 21.22
CA ARG A 319 21.25 9.66 19.97
C ARG A 319 20.58 8.73 18.96
N ARG A 320 21.03 8.79 17.70
CA ARG A 320 20.73 7.75 16.70
C ARG A 320 21.45 6.44 17.04
N ARG A 321 20.86 5.33 16.59
CA ARG A 321 21.52 4.01 16.55
C ARG A 321 22.54 3.94 15.40
N THR A 322 23.63 3.22 15.61
CA THR A 322 24.56 2.83 14.53
C THR A 322 23.89 1.85 13.58
N ASP A 323 24.53 1.57 12.44
CA ASP A 323 24.01 0.60 11.46
C ASP A 323 23.93 -0.80 12.08
N THR A 324 24.95 -1.21 12.84
CA THR A 324 24.96 -2.48 13.59
C THR A 324 23.91 -2.54 14.71
N GLU A 325 23.64 -1.42 15.40
CA GLU A 325 22.51 -1.37 16.35
C GLU A 325 21.14 -1.41 15.64
N MET A 326 21.08 -1.12 14.34
CA MET A 326 19.87 -1.24 13.52
C MET A 326 19.66 -2.64 12.93
N GLU A 327 20.63 -3.54 13.02
CA GLU A 327 20.44 -4.98 12.73
C GLU A 327 19.40 -5.62 13.67
N GLU A 328 19.25 -5.10 14.90
CA GLU A 328 18.16 -5.45 15.85
C GLU A 328 16.76 -5.28 15.21
N PHE A 329 16.62 -4.31 14.31
CA PHE A 329 15.39 -3.95 13.61
C PHE A 329 15.38 -4.40 12.14
N GLY A 330 16.34 -5.25 11.75
CA GLY A 330 16.43 -5.82 10.41
C GLY A 330 16.99 -4.88 9.36
N MET A 331 17.91 -3.97 9.70
CA MET A 331 18.69 -3.27 8.67
C MET A 331 19.41 -4.28 7.77
N SER A 332 19.27 -4.14 6.44
CA SER A 332 19.89 -5.02 5.46
C SER A 332 20.03 -4.35 4.10
N TYR A 333 21.10 -4.65 3.37
CA TYR A 333 21.31 -4.20 1.99
C TYR A 333 20.79 -5.20 0.93
N GLU A 334 20.06 -6.25 1.35
CA GLU A 334 19.69 -7.35 0.45
C GLU A 334 18.77 -6.94 -0.70
N GLU A 335 17.98 -5.86 -0.57
CA GLU A 335 17.16 -5.36 -1.68
C GLU A 335 18.04 -4.92 -2.86
N TYR A 336 19.11 -4.15 -2.61
CA TYR A 336 20.04 -3.69 -3.64
C TYR A 336 20.83 -4.85 -4.25
N GLN A 337 21.18 -5.85 -3.43
CA GLN A 337 21.84 -7.08 -3.89
C GLN A 337 20.94 -7.92 -4.81
N LYS A 338 19.65 -8.05 -4.46
CA LYS A 338 18.64 -8.77 -5.27
C LYS A 338 18.26 -8.01 -6.54
N VAL A 339 18.27 -6.68 -6.52
CA VAL A 339 18.18 -5.86 -7.73
C VAL A 339 19.43 -6.04 -8.62
N GLY A 340 20.63 -6.12 -8.03
CA GLY A 340 21.85 -6.47 -8.76
C GLY A 340 21.77 -7.85 -9.42
N GLU A 341 21.35 -8.88 -8.68
CA GLU A 341 21.12 -10.24 -9.19
C GLU A 341 20.12 -10.25 -10.38
N MET A 342 19.06 -9.45 -10.28
CA MET A 342 18.08 -9.26 -11.35
C MET A 342 18.66 -8.57 -12.59
N VAL A 343 19.46 -7.52 -12.42
CA VAL A 343 20.13 -6.84 -13.56
C VAL A 343 21.11 -7.80 -14.25
N ASP A 344 22.01 -8.43 -13.49
CA ASP A 344 23.08 -9.28 -14.03
C ASP A 344 22.57 -10.58 -14.65
N THR A 345 21.48 -11.16 -14.11
CA THR A 345 21.06 -12.54 -14.46
C THR A 345 19.62 -12.68 -14.96
N GLN A 346 18.88 -11.57 -15.04
CA GLN A 346 17.48 -11.46 -15.52
C GLN A 346 16.49 -12.34 -14.72
N LYS A 347 16.81 -12.60 -13.45
CA LYS A 347 16.01 -13.36 -12.48
C LYS A 347 16.56 -13.13 -11.06
N ILE A 348 15.81 -13.57 -10.06
CA ILE A 348 16.30 -13.80 -8.70
C ILE A 348 16.18 -15.30 -8.40
N MET A 349 17.21 -15.89 -7.83
CA MET A 349 17.19 -17.25 -7.29
C MET A 349 16.79 -17.20 -5.81
N GLU A 350 15.74 -17.91 -5.42
CA GLU A 350 15.28 -18.04 -4.03
C GLU A 350 14.72 -19.44 -3.79
N ASP A 351 15.18 -20.15 -2.75
CA ASP A 351 14.84 -21.55 -2.43
C ASP A 351 14.94 -22.54 -3.63
N GLY A 352 15.78 -22.23 -4.62
CA GLY A 352 15.93 -23.01 -5.87
C GLY A 352 14.97 -22.61 -6.99
N PHE A 353 13.97 -21.77 -6.71
CA PHE A 353 13.07 -21.21 -7.71
C PHE A 353 13.69 -20.03 -8.46
N LYS A 354 13.19 -19.77 -9.67
CA LYS A 354 13.55 -18.63 -10.52
C LYS A 354 12.41 -17.61 -10.49
N LEU A 355 12.66 -16.46 -9.90
CA LEU A 355 11.69 -15.37 -9.77
C LEU A 355 11.98 -14.30 -10.83
N GLY A 356 10.95 -13.89 -11.58
CA GLY A 356 11.07 -13.00 -12.73
C GLY A 356 11.09 -11.51 -12.40
N SER A 357 10.92 -11.12 -11.13
CA SER A 357 11.01 -9.72 -10.69
C SER A 357 11.28 -9.59 -9.20
N VAL A 358 11.69 -8.39 -8.76
CA VAL A 358 11.80 -8.02 -7.33
C VAL A 358 10.43 -8.12 -6.64
N HIS A 359 9.33 -7.82 -7.34
CA HIS A 359 7.98 -8.01 -6.82
C HIS A 359 7.63 -9.49 -6.57
N GLU A 360 8.04 -10.40 -7.46
CA GLU A 360 7.89 -11.86 -7.23
C GLU A 360 8.74 -12.32 -6.02
N PHE A 361 9.96 -11.80 -5.86
CA PHE A 361 10.82 -12.06 -4.69
C PHE A 361 10.19 -11.58 -3.37
N ILE A 362 9.66 -10.36 -3.33
CA ILE A 362 8.95 -9.85 -2.14
C ILE A 362 7.74 -10.73 -1.84
N ARG A 363 6.85 -10.98 -2.81
CA ARG A 363 5.68 -11.88 -2.63
C ARG A 363 6.08 -13.24 -2.08
N TYR A 364 7.07 -13.88 -2.69
CA TYR A 364 7.51 -15.21 -2.32
C TYR A 364 8.00 -15.30 -0.87
N ARG A 365 8.74 -14.28 -0.38
CA ARG A 365 9.19 -14.21 1.02
C ARG A 365 8.13 -13.68 2.00
N MET A 366 7.15 -12.93 1.51
CA MET A 366 6.13 -12.29 2.35
C MET A 366 4.82 -13.06 2.42
N LYS A 367 4.57 -14.08 1.59
CA LYS A 367 3.40 -14.97 1.76
C LYS A 367 3.41 -15.66 3.13
N THR A 368 2.22 -15.92 3.67
CA THR A 368 2.00 -16.77 4.87
C THR A 368 1.17 -18.01 4.57
N VAL A 369 0.63 -18.12 3.35
CA VAL A 369 -0.06 -19.32 2.86
C VAL A 369 0.91 -20.28 2.19
N ASP A 370 0.71 -21.58 2.39
CA ASP A 370 1.36 -22.63 1.59
C ASP A 370 0.81 -22.68 0.16
N LYS A 371 -0.41 -22.16 -0.05
CA LYS A 371 -1.12 -22.14 -1.34
C LYS A 371 -1.86 -20.84 -1.62
N VAL A 372 -1.77 -20.40 -2.86
CA VAL A 372 -2.56 -19.35 -3.50
C VAL A 372 -3.82 -19.98 -4.11
N VAL A 373 -4.98 -19.32 -3.99
CA VAL A 373 -6.24 -19.75 -4.61
C VAL A 373 -6.71 -18.70 -5.64
N PRO A 374 -6.32 -18.80 -6.93
CA PRO A 374 -6.52 -17.71 -7.89
C PRO A 374 -7.97 -17.32 -8.13
N MET A 375 -8.92 -18.26 -8.08
CA MET A 375 -10.34 -17.94 -8.26
C MET A 375 -10.94 -17.18 -7.07
N GLU A 376 -10.44 -17.44 -5.85
CA GLU A 376 -10.89 -16.72 -4.65
C GLU A 376 -10.34 -15.29 -4.64
N PHE A 377 -9.05 -15.10 -4.96
CA PHE A 377 -8.46 -13.79 -5.16
C PHE A 377 -9.19 -13.00 -6.24
N MET A 378 -9.46 -13.61 -7.41
CA MET A 378 -10.17 -12.96 -8.51
C MET A 378 -11.53 -12.40 -8.07
N ARG A 379 -12.32 -13.19 -7.32
CA ARG A 379 -13.63 -12.78 -6.79
C ARG A 379 -13.49 -11.62 -5.78
N LYS A 380 -12.66 -11.77 -4.74
CA LYS A 380 -12.41 -10.73 -3.71
C LYS A 380 -11.93 -9.41 -4.34
N TYR A 381 -11.04 -9.50 -5.33
CA TYR A 381 -10.45 -8.33 -5.97
C TYR A 381 -11.42 -7.64 -6.94
N ILE A 382 -12.28 -8.39 -7.64
CA ILE A 382 -13.35 -7.84 -8.47
C ILE A 382 -14.37 -7.06 -7.61
N ASP A 383 -14.75 -7.56 -6.43
CA ASP A 383 -15.61 -6.82 -5.50
C ASP A 383 -14.93 -5.53 -4.99
N THR A 384 -13.61 -5.54 -4.81
CA THR A 384 -12.81 -4.34 -4.50
C THR A 384 -12.82 -3.34 -5.67
N MET A 385 -12.82 -3.81 -6.92
CA MET A 385 -12.94 -2.96 -8.11
C MET A 385 -14.33 -2.32 -8.25
N VAL A 386 -15.42 -3.02 -7.87
CA VAL A 386 -16.77 -2.43 -7.86
C VAL A 386 -16.81 -1.22 -6.92
N GLN A 387 -16.38 -1.37 -5.67
CA GLN A 387 -16.34 -0.28 -4.67
C GLN A 387 -15.48 0.93 -5.14
N MET A 388 -14.38 0.65 -5.85
CA MET A 388 -13.51 1.66 -6.44
C MET A 388 -14.18 2.49 -7.56
N TRP A 389 -15.12 1.89 -8.30
CA TRP A 389 -15.94 2.58 -9.29
C TRP A 389 -17.16 3.28 -8.66
N GLU A 390 -17.81 2.70 -7.65
CA GLU A 390 -18.86 3.37 -6.86
C GLU A 390 -18.33 4.67 -6.23
N GLY A 391 -17.14 4.63 -5.61
CA GLY A 391 -16.46 5.81 -5.09
C GLY A 391 -16.04 6.82 -6.16
N ARG A 392 -15.95 6.42 -7.44
CA ARG A 392 -15.72 7.34 -8.56
C ARG A 392 -16.99 8.11 -8.94
N GLU A 393 -18.14 7.47 -8.90
CA GLU A 393 -19.42 8.10 -9.23
C GLU A 393 -19.69 9.28 -8.28
N VAL A 394 -19.50 9.10 -6.97
CA VAL A 394 -19.64 10.19 -5.99
C VAL A 394 -18.77 11.40 -6.37
N PHE A 395 -17.49 11.17 -6.68
CA PHE A 395 -16.57 12.22 -7.10
C PHE A 395 -16.98 12.90 -8.43
N VAL A 396 -17.42 12.12 -9.42
CA VAL A 396 -17.89 12.64 -10.71
C VAL A 396 -19.13 13.52 -10.54
N GLN A 397 -20.09 13.13 -9.70
CA GLN A 397 -21.29 13.94 -9.44
C GLN A 397 -21.00 15.20 -8.65
N ASP A 398 -20.07 15.16 -7.69
CA ASP A 398 -19.68 16.35 -6.91
C ASP A 398 -18.87 17.34 -7.78
N ALA A 399 -17.91 16.86 -8.57
CA ALA A 399 -17.18 17.69 -9.54
C ALA A 399 -18.12 18.32 -10.57
N TRP A 400 -19.06 17.54 -11.13
CA TRP A 400 -20.04 18.05 -12.09
C TRP A 400 -21.00 19.07 -11.46
N ARG A 401 -21.37 18.90 -10.17
CA ARG A 401 -22.17 19.88 -9.43
C ARG A 401 -21.41 21.18 -9.24
N GLU A 402 -20.13 21.11 -8.86
CA GLU A 402 -19.28 22.28 -8.61
C GLU A 402 -19.06 23.09 -9.90
N VAL A 403 -18.76 22.44 -11.02
CA VAL A 403 -18.59 23.12 -12.30
C VAL A 403 -19.88 23.75 -12.81
N LYS A 404 -21.04 23.12 -12.61
CA LYS A 404 -22.35 23.71 -12.92
C LYS A 404 -22.69 24.93 -12.04
N GLN A 405 -22.11 25.05 -10.84
CA GLN A 405 -22.33 26.17 -9.92
C GLN A 405 -21.32 27.31 -10.14
N ASN A 406 -20.04 26.98 -10.32
CA ASN A 406 -18.91 27.92 -10.32
C ASN A 406 -18.30 28.14 -11.73
N GLY A 407 -18.94 27.60 -12.78
CA GLY A 407 -18.46 27.69 -14.16
C GLY A 407 -17.26 26.78 -14.45
N PRO A 408 -16.82 26.71 -15.73
CA PRO A 408 -15.75 25.79 -16.15
C PRO A 408 -14.39 26.12 -15.51
N ILE A 409 -13.58 25.08 -15.32
CA ILE A 409 -12.26 25.10 -14.68
C ILE A 409 -11.17 25.11 -15.75
N MET A 410 -10.15 25.95 -15.57
CA MET A 410 -9.00 26.04 -16.48
C MET A 410 -8.16 24.77 -16.45
N TYR A 411 -7.88 24.21 -17.62
CA TYR A 411 -6.94 23.11 -17.81
C TYR A 411 -5.50 23.63 -17.68
N PRO A 412 -4.60 22.98 -16.91
CA PRO A 412 -3.22 23.41 -16.71
C PRO A 412 -2.32 23.00 -17.88
N GLU A 413 -2.53 23.60 -19.06
CA GLU A 413 -1.60 23.44 -20.18
C GLU A 413 -0.53 24.53 -20.17
N GLU A 414 0.71 24.16 -20.48
CA GLU A 414 1.85 25.08 -20.64
C GLU A 414 2.15 25.94 -19.39
N ILE A 415 1.60 25.58 -18.23
CA ILE A 415 1.87 26.25 -16.95
C ILE A 415 3.19 25.74 -16.38
N LYS A 416 4.16 26.66 -16.18
CA LYS A 416 5.43 26.33 -15.56
C LYS A 416 5.23 25.81 -14.14
N ASP A 417 5.90 24.71 -13.80
CA ASP A 417 5.86 24.05 -12.48
C ASP A 417 4.45 23.55 -12.08
N GLU A 418 3.60 23.20 -13.05
CA GLU A 418 2.33 22.47 -12.88
C GLU A 418 2.11 21.47 -14.03
N ASN A 419 1.30 20.44 -13.78
CA ASN A 419 0.69 19.61 -14.82
C ASN A 419 -0.69 19.07 -14.37
N ILE A 420 -1.40 18.32 -15.22
CA ILE A 420 -2.73 17.78 -14.86
C ILE A 420 -2.75 16.89 -13.60
N PHE A 421 -1.62 16.28 -13.21
CA PHE A 421 -1.45 15.43 -12.03
C PHE A 421 -0.94 16.18 -10.77
N GLN A 422 -0.44 17.41 -10.96
CA GLN A 422 0.16 18.28 -9.97
C GLN A 422 -0.21 19.74 -10.28
N ALA A 423 -1.47 20.08 -10.07
CA ALA A 423 -2.03 21.39 -10.39
C ALA A 423 -2.31 22.22 -9.14
N LYS A 424 -2.86 23.42 -9.31
CA LYS A 424 -3.35 24.27 -8.21
C LYS A 424 -4.85 24.56 -8.31
N GLY A 425 -5.48 24.82 -7.16
CA GLY A 425 -6.86 25.29 -7.06
C GLY A 425 -7.93 24.29 -7.52
N ARG A 426 -8.92 24.77 -8.30
CA ARG A 426 -10.11 23.99 -8.67
C ARG A 426 -9.78 22.75 -9.53
N TRP A 427 -8.76 22.79 -10.38
CA TRP A 427 -8.37 21.62 -11.20
C TRP A 427 -7.87 20.47 -10.32
N GLU A 428 -6.94 20.76 -9.40
CA GLU A 428 -6.41 19.81 -8.41
C GLU A 428 -7.51 19.21 -7.51
N THR A 429 -8.62 19.94 -7.32
CA THR A 429 -9.74 19.50 -6.46
C THR A 429 -10.74 18.60 -7.18
N TRP A 430 -11.02 18.84 -8.47
CA TRP A 430 -12.17 18.26 -9.18
C TRP A 430 -11.85 17.45 -10.45
N SER A 431 -10.61 17.55 -10.95
CA SER A 431 -10.13 16.62 -11.97
C SER A 431 -9.81 15.25 -11.36
N SER A 432 -9.86 14.17 -12.13
CA SER A 432 -9.55 12.82 -11.65
C SER A 432 -8.27 12.15 -12.18
N PRO A 433 -7.31 12.79 -12.88
CA PRO A 433 -6.31 12.08 -13.69
C PRO A 433 -5.39 11.19 -12.86
N SER A 434 -4.88 11.68 -11.72
CA SER A 434 -4.11 10.86 -10.78
C SER A 434 -4.90 9.64 -10.32
N SER A 435 -6.13 9.85 -9.85
CA SER A 435 -6.99 8.76 -9.37
C SER A 435 -7.43 7.79 -10.47
N ASP A 436 -7.57 8.22 -11.71
CA ASP A 436 -7.97 7.36 -12.83
C ASP A 436 -6.79 6.56 -13.40
N VAL A 437 -5.56 7.10 -13.34
CA VAL A 437 -4.33 6.29 -13.44
C VAL A 437 -4.32 5.20 -12.36
N ASP A 438 -4.65 5.55 -11.11
CA ASP A 438 -4.67 4.58 -10.00
C ASP A 438 -5.75 3.50 -10.18
N ARG A 439 -6.92 3.85 -10.75
CA ARG A 439 -7.97 2.88 -11.13
C ARG A 439 -7.55 1.98 -12.28
N ARG A 440 -6.88 2.52 -13.31
CA ARG A 440 -6.30 1.72 -14.40
C ARG A 440 -5.23 0.76 -13.86
N ASN A 441 -4.37 1.22 -12.94
CA ASN A 441 -3.36 0.36 -12.30
C ASN A 441 -4.00 -0.73 -11.44
N LYS A 442 -5.11 -0.45 -10.74
CA LYS A 442 -5.89 -1.50 -10.06
C LYS A 442 -6.47 -2.53 -11.03
N TYR A 443 -6.91 -2.14 -12.22
CA TYR A 443 -7.31 -3.09 -13.27
C TYR A 443 -6.12 -3.94 -13.77
N PHE A 444 -5.01 -3.29 -14.13
CA PHE A 444 -3.83 -4.00 -14.65
C PHE A 444 -3.18 -4.93 -13.62
N TYR A 445 -3.19 -4.57 -12.35
CA TYR A 445 -2.73 -5.43 -11.26
C TYR A 445 -3.49 -6.76 -11.19
N LEU A 446 -4.79 -6.81 -11.55
CA LEU A 446 -5.51 -8.08 -11.66
C LEU A 446 -4.97 -8.95 -12.81
N ALA A 447 -4.60 -8.35 -13.95
CA ALA A 447 -3.94 -9.06 -15.05
C ALA A 447 -2.54 -9.55 -14.66
N ASP A 448 -1.75 -8.70 -14.01
CA ASP A 448 -0.38 -9.01 -13.57
C ASP A 448 -0.35 -10.07 -12.46
N TRP A 449 -1.34 -10.09 -11.57
CA TRP A 449 -1.46 -11.14 -10.56
C TRP A 449 -1.86 -12.48 -11.17
N MET A 450 -2.81 -12.50 -12.12
CA MET A 450 -3.18 -13.73 -12.84
C MET A 450 -2.05 -14.24 -13.73
N ASP A 451 -1.26 -13.34 -14.33
CA ASP A 451 -0.04 -13.67 -15.06
C ASP A 451 0.98 -14.39 -14.17
N ASN A 452 1.16 -13.92 -12.94
CA ASN A 452 2.00 -14.58 -11.94
C ASN A 452 1.42 -15.93 -11.50
N ALA A 453 0.09 -16.05 -11.31
CA ALA A 453 -0.55 -17.32 -10.97
C ALA A 453 -0.36 -18.40 -12.06
N ILE A 454 -0.41 -18.02 -13.34
CA ILE A 454 -0.12 -18.93 -14.46
C ILE A 454 1.37 -19.30 -14.47
N ARG A 455 2.29 -18.35 -14.21
CA ARG A 455 3.73 -18.65 -14.07
C ARG A 455 4.02 -19.61 -12.91
N TRP A 456 3.39 -19.40 -11.76
CA TRP A 456 3.54 -20.25 -10.57
C TRP A 456 2.92 -21.64 -10.77
N TYR A 457 1.87 -21.78 -11.57
CA TYR A 457 1.34 -23.11 -11.93
C TYR A 457 2.38 -23.98 -12.66
N GLU A 458 3.28 -23.36 -13.44
CA GLU A 458 4.42 -24.05 -14.07
C GLU A 458 5.63 -24.19 -13.13
N SER A 459 6.07 -23.11 -12.49
CA SER A 459 7.35 -23.08 -11.75
C SER A 459 7.25 -23.53 -10.28
N MET A 460 6.05 -23.48 -9.70
CA MET A 460 5.74 -23.79 -8.30
C MET A 460 4.36 -24.48 -8.18
N PRO A 461 4.07 -25.60 -8.87
CA PRO A 461 2.73 -26.19 -8.92
C PRO A 461 2.15 -26.57 -7.54
N HIS A 462 2.99 -26.73 -6.51
CA HIS A 462 2.55 -26.94 -5.13
C HIS A 462 1.90 -25.70 -4.48
N LEU A 463 2.26 -24.50 -4.95
CA LEU A 463 1.78 -23.19 -4.48
C LEU A 463 0.43 -22.81 -5.07
N ILE A 464 -0.04 -23.46 -6.14
CA ILE A 464 -1.34 -23.16 -6.76
C ILE A 464 -2.38 -24.19 -6.32
N ASP A 465 -3.50 -23.70 -5.78
CA ASP A 465 -4.74 -24.48 -5.70
C ASP A 465 -5.69 -24.08 -6.84
N LEU A 466 -6.27 -25.07 -7.51
CA LEU A 466 -7.21 -24.87 -8.62
C LEU A 466 -8.68 -24.85 -8.18
N ALA A 467 -8.95 -24.76 -6.87
CA ALA A 467 -10.30 -24.57 -6.35
C ALA A 467 -11.04 -23.39 -7.04
N GLY A 468 -12.26 -23.65 -7.50
CA GLY A 468 -13.07 -22.77 -8.34
C GLY A 468 -12.88 -22.94 -9.85
N PHE A 469 -11.90 -23.73 -10.32
CA PHE A 469 -11.69 -24.06 -11.74
C PHE A 469 -11.99 -25.54 -12.09
N GLU A 470 -12.67 -26.28 -11.22
CA GLU A 470 -12.83 -27.75 -11.30
C GLU A 470 -13.55 -28.24 -12.58
N LYS A 471 -14.34 -27.38 -13.22
CA LYS A 471 -15.00 -27.66 -14.52
C LYS A 471 -14.03 -27.65 -15.72
N TYR A 472 -12.80 -27.17 -15.55
CA TYR A 472 -11.79 -27.06 -16.59
C TYR A 472 -10.81 -28.23 -16.53
N ASN A 473 -10.58 -28.90 -17.66
CA ASN A 473 -9.47 -29.84 -17.84
C ASN A 473 -8.15 -29.06 -17.99
N ILE A 474 -7.66 -28.48 -16.90
CA ILE A 474 -6.37 -27.78 -16.89
C ILE A 474 -5.24 -28.81 -16.88
N LYS A 475 -4.36 -28.75 -17.89
CA LYS A 475 -3.14 -29.57 -17.98
C LYS A 475 -1.89 -28.73 -18.25
N THR A 476 -2.05 -27.61 -18.96
CA THR A 476 -1.00 -26.68 -19.37
C THR A 476 -1.27 -25.26 -18.84
N THR A 477 -0.26 -24.40 -18.90
CA THR A 477 -0.41 -22.95 -18.68
C THR A 477 -1.42 -22.31 -19.64
N ALA A 478 -1.48 -22.80 -20.88
CA ALA A 478 -2.47 -22.35 -21.88
C ALA A 478 -3.92 -22.70 -21.47
N ASP A 479 -4.16 -23.93 -20.98
CA ASP A 479 -5.49 -24.31 -20.47
C ASP A 479 -5.88 -23.43 -19.27
N PHE A 480 -4.93 -23.13 -18.38
CA PHE A 480 -5.19 -22.32 -17.20
C PHE A 480 -5.45 -20.85 -17.56
N ALA A 481 -4.66 -20.27 -18.47
CA ALA A 481 -4.89 -18.93 -19.00
C ALA A 481 -6.27 -18.80 -19.67
N ALA A 482 -6.67 -19.80 -20.46
CA ALA A 482 -8.00 -19.85 -21.08
C ALA A 482 -9.14 -19.93 -20.04
N ALA A 483 -8.95 -20.72 -18.98
CA ALA A 483 -9.91 -20.82 -17.87
C ALA A 483 -10.03 -19.49 -17.08
N ILE A 484 -8.90 -18.86 -16.78
CA ILE A 484 -8.82 -17.54 -16.12
C ILE A 484 -9.54 -16.47 -16.94
N ILE A 485 -9.31 -16.39 -18.25
CA ILE A 485 -9.97 -15.43 -19.14
C ILE A 485 -11.48 -15.65 -19.15
N GLN A 486 -11.96 -16.90 -19.23
CA GLN A 486 -13.39 -17.20 -19.22
C GLN A 486 -14.08 -16.82 -17.91
N GLU A 487 -13.51 -17.18 -16.75
CA GLU A 487 -14.10 -16.80 -15.46
C GLU A 487 -14.02 -15.29 -15.20
N LYS A 488 -12.94 -14.62 -15.61
CA LYS A 488 -12.84 -13.15 -15.60
C LYS A 488 -13.92 -12.51 -16.46
N ARG A 489 -14.16 -12.99 -17.69
CA ARG A 489 -15.24 -12.49 -18.57
C ARG A 489 -16.61 -12.64 -17.91
N LYS A 490 -16.88 -13.81 -17.33
CA LYS A 490 -18.13 -14.08 -16.61
C LYS A 490 -18.33 -13.09 -15.44
N LEU A 491 -17.36 -13.02 -14.52
CA LEU A 491 -17.44 -12.13 -13.36
C LEU A 491 -17.54 -10.65 -13.75
N PHE A 492 -16.91 -10.24 -14.85
CA PHE A 492 -17.01 -8.86 -15.36
C PHE A 492 -18.37 -8.53 -16.00
N ALA A 493 -19.12 -9.53 -16.47
CA ALA A 493 -20.48 -9.37 -16.97
C ALA A 493 -21.54 -9.46 -15.86
N GLU A 494 -21.26 -10.22 -14.78
CA GLU A 494 -22.15 -10.36 -13.61
C GLU A 494 -22.06 -9.18 -12.61
N LYS A 495 -21.01 -8.36 -12.69
CA LYS A 495 -20.74 -7.24 -11.77
C LYS A 495 -20.78 -5.91 -12.52
N GLY A 496 -21.26 -4.86 -11.87
CA GLY A 496 -21.42 -3.52 -12.47
C GLY A 496 -21.74 -2.44 -11.44
N ILE A 497 -21.91 -1.20 -11.92
CA ILE A 497 -22.25 0.00 -11.15
C ILE A 497 -23.28 0.85 -11.90
N ASP A 498 -24.03 1.70 -11.18
CA ASP A 498 -25.00 2.64 -11.75
C ASP A 498 -24.50 4.09 -11.67
N TYR A 499 -24.06 4.67 -12.78
CA TYR A 499 -23.72 6.09 -12.84
C TYR A 499 -24.95 6.97 -13.14
N THR A 500 -24.86 8.25 -12.82
CA THR A 500 -25.92 9.25 -13.07
C THR A 500 -25.52 10.16 -14.23
N ASP A 501 -26.33 10.21 -15.29
CA ASP A 501 -26.07 11.06 -16.46
C ASP A 501 -26.30 12.56 -16.17
N SER A 502 -25.94 13.41 -17.12
CA SER A 502 -26.06 14.87 -16.97
C SER A 502 -27.50 15.37 -16.83
N ALA A 503 -28.49 14.55 -17.20
CA ALA A 503 -29.92 14.80 -17.05
C ALA A 503 -30.50 14.24 -15.73
N GLY A 504 -29.72 13.47 -14.96
CA GLY A 504 -30.12 12.91 -13.66
C GLY A 504 -30.69 11.49 -13.72
N LYS A 505 -30.65 10.82 -14.88
CA LYS A 505 -31.09 9.42 -15.03
C LYS A 505 -29.94 8.47 -14.68
N LYS A 506 -30.27 7.29 -14.14
CA LYS A 506 -29.29 6.21 -13.92
C LYS A 506 -29.00 5.42 -15.20
N VAL A 507 -27.72 5.10 -15.39
CA VAL A 507 -27.18 4.26 -16.47
C VAL A 507 -26.31 3.17 -15.85
N HIS A 508 -26.67 1.91 -16.11
CA HIS A 508 -25.92 0.75 -15.64
C HIS A 508 -24.71 0.49 -16.54
N LEU A 509 -23.56 0.16 -15.94
CA LEU A 509 -22.36 -0.30 -16.62
C LEU A 509 -21.83 -1.56 -15.94
N THR A 510 -21.65 -2.64 -16.69
CA THR A 510 -20.91 -3.81 -16.21
C THR A 510 -19.42 -3.50 -16.12
N LEU A 511 -18.64 -4.33 -15.41
CA LEU A 511 -17.19 -4.21 -15.44
C LEU A 511 -16.63 -4.50 -16.84
N ALA A 512 -17.32 -5.29 -17.68
CA ALA A 512 -16.97 -5.49 -19.08
C ALA A 512 -17.19 -4.21 -19.93
N ASP A 513 -18.22 -3.42 -19.65
CA ASP A 513 -18.40 -2.09 -20.25
C ASP A 513 -17.27 -1.14 -19.80
N LEU A 514 -16.91 -1.14 -18.52
CA LEU A 514 -15.84 -0.31 -17.98
C LEU A 514 -14.44 -0.74 -18.46
N GLU A 515 -14.21 -2.03 -18.67
CA GLU A 515 -13.02 -2.57 -19.33
C GLU A 515 -12.96 -2.15 -20.80
N THR A 516 -14.09 -2.17 -21.50
CA THR A 516 -14.19 -1.64 -22.88
C THR A 516 -13.86 -0.15 -22.91
N ARG A 517 -14.49 0.65 -22.04
CA ARG A 517 -14.34 2.10 -21.91
C ARG A 517 -13.11 2.56 -21.10
N LEU A 518 -12.21 1.67 -20.69
CA LEU A 518 -11.14 1.92 -19.70
C LEU A 518 -10.24 3.14 -20.04
N TYR A 519 -10.01 3.35 -21.33
CA TYR A 519 -9.22 4.45 -21.89
C TYR A 519 -10.06 5.61 -22.42
N ASP A 520 -11.38 5.47 -22.37
CA ASP A 520 -12.31 6.53 -22.73
C ASP A 520 -12.71 7.43 -21.56
N LEU A 521 -12.64 6.90 -20.33
CA LEU A 521 -12.91 7.63 -19.09
C LEU A 521 -12.16 8.97 -19.03
N SER A 522 -12.87 10.09 -19.22
CA SER A 522 -12.27 11.41 -19.09
C SER A 522 -12.05 11.81 -17.63
N PHE A 523 -10.98 12.57 -17.40
CA PHE A 523 -10.58 13.10 -16.11
C PHE A 523 -10.91 14.59 -15.91
N ASP A 524 -11.30 15.30 -16.98
CA ASP A 524 -11.53 16.74 -16.98
C ASP A 524 -12.86 17.08 -16.26
N PRO A 525 -12.86 17.98 -15.26
CA PRO A 525 -14.08 18.36 -14.53
C PRO A 525 -15.11 19.09 -15.41
N ASN A 526 -14.71 19.70 -16.52
CA ASN A 526 -15.62 20.34 -17.48
C ASN A 526 -16.44 19.32 -18.28
N HIS A 527 -15.96 18.08 -18.39
CA HIS A 527 -16.65 17.04 -19.12
C HIS A 527 -17.78 16.42 -18.27
N PRO A 528 -18.99 16.27 -18.85
CA PRO A 528 -20.17 15.77 -18.15
C PRO A 528 -20.05 14.27 -17.86
N PRO A 529 -20.86 13.71 -16.94
CA PRO A 529 -20.74 12.34 -16.43
C PRO A 529 -20.61 11.27 -17.52
N GLU A 530 -21.30 11.42 -18.65
CA GLU A 530 -21.26 10.50 -19.79
C GLU A 530 -19.84 10.41 -20.40
N LEU A 531 -19.13 11.55 -20.54
CA LEU A 531 -17.71 11.53 -20.97
C LEU A 531 -16.76 11.11 -19.84
N ARG A 532 -17.08 11.42 -18.58
CA ARG A 532 -16.32 10.88 -17.44
C ARG A 532 -16.42 9.36 -17.39
N TRP A 533 -17.55 8.80 -17.82
CA TRP A 533 -17.84 7.37 -17.91
C TRP A 533 -17.68 6.78 -19.33
N GLY A 534 -16.95 7.47 -20.21
CA GLY A 534 -16.49 6.95 -21.50
C GLY A 534 -17.60 6.54 -22.49
N ALA A 535 -18.76 7.20 -22.44
CA ALA A 535 -19.88 6.92 -23.33
C ALA A 535 -19.48 7.11 -24.81
N PRO A 536 -19.65 6.08 -25.68
CA PRO A 536 -19.28 6.16 -27.09
C PRO A 536 -19.94 7.34 -27.80
N ALA A 537 -19.24 7.98 -28.74
CA ALA A 537 -19.67 9.24 -29.35
C ALA A 537 -21.11 9.21 -29.91
N ASP A 538 -21.46 8.12 -30.60
CA ASP A 538 -22.77 7.92 -31.26
C ASP A 538 -23.80 7.20 -30.36
N SER A 539 -23.51 7.04 -29.07
CA SER A 539 -24.41 6.35 -28.13
C SER A 539 -25.62 7.21 -27.71
N PRO A 540 -26.77 6.61 -27.35
CA PRO A 540 -27.89 7.33 -26.76
C PRO A 540 -27.56 8.09 -25.46
N GLU A 541 -26.53 7.67 -24.73
CA GLU A 541 -26.00 8.38 -23.56
C GLU A 541 -25.51 9.80 -23.95
N ARG A 542 -24.86 9.95 -25.10
CA ARG A 542 -24.30 11.23 -25.56
C ARG A 542 -25.33 12.19 -26.14
N ALA A 543 -26.51 11.71 -26.54
CA ALA A 543 -27.50 12.47 -27.30
C ALA A 543 -28.11 13.69 -26.57
N ALA A 544 -28.14 13.68 -25.23
CA ALA A 544 -28.71 14.76 -24.42
C ALA A 544 -27.66 15.71 -23.82
N VAL A 545 -26.37 15.48 -24.09
CA VAL A 545 -25.26 16.21 -23.47
C VAL A 545 -25.25 17.67 -23.91
N LYS A 546 -25.09 18.58 -22.95
CA LYS A 546 -24.88 20.01 -23.19
C LYS A 546 -23.39 20.32 -23.36
N GLU A 547 -23.08 21.16 -24.33
CA GLU A 547 -21.73 21.66 -24.57
C GLU A 547 -21.19 22.41 -23.34
N MET A 548 -20.00 22.01 -22.89
CA MET A 548 -19.25 22.70 -21.84
C MET A 548 -17.76 22.72 -22.22
N PRO A 549 -17.25 23.86 -22.73
CA PRO A 549 -15.89 23.91 -23.26
C PRO A 549 -14.85 24.03 -22.13
N THR A 550 -13.69 23.43 -22.34
CA THR A 550 -12.53 23.48 -21.43
C THR A 550 -11.73 24.77 -21.67
N PRO A 551 -11.70 25.73 -20.73
CA PRO A 551 -10.86 26.92 -20.83
C PRO A 551 -9.38 26.59 -20.60
N VAL A 552 -8.50 27.36 -21.21
CA VAL A 552 -7.04 27.25 -21.11
C VAL A 552 -6.40 28.61 -20.78
N PRO A 553 -5.12 28.67 -20.38
CA PRO A 553 -4.40 29.94 -20.18
C PRO A 553 -4.50 30.86 -21.40
N GLY A 554 -4.57 32.17 -21.15
CA GLY A 554 -4.93 33.17 -22.17
C GLY A 554 -6.43 33.31 -22.44
N GLY A 555 -7.29 32.47 -21.83
CA GLY A 555 -8.74 32.63 -21.85
C GLY A 555 -9.46 32.01 -23.06
N THR A 556 -8.73 31.38 -23.97
CA THR A 556 -9.30 30.53 -25.04
C THR A 556 -10.14 29.41 -24.43
N ARG A 557 -11.21 29.00 -25.13
CA ARG A 557 -12.10 27.91 -24.74
C ARG A 557 -12.13 26.85 -25.83
N ILE A 558 -11.64 25.65 -25.51
CA ILE A 558 -11.63 24.50 -26.42
C ILE A 558 -13.00 23.80 -26.33
N PRO A 559 -13.70 23.55 -27.45
CA PRO A 559 -14.98 22.83 -27.43
C PRO A 559 -14.86 21.46 -26.76
N MET A 560 -15.88 21.03 -26.01
CA MET A 560 -15.90 19.80 -25.21
C MET A 560 -15.41 18.57 -26.00
N ALA A 561 -15.93 18.37 -27.21
CA ALA A 561 -15.57 17.23 -28.05
C ALA A 561 -14.10 17.26 -28.50
N GLU A 562 -13.53 18.44 -28.73
CA GLU A 562 -12.14 18.63 -29.14
C GLU A 562 -11.19 18.52 -27.93
N ALA A 563 -11.57 19.04 -26.76
CA ALA A 563 -10.83 18.86 -25.51
C ALA A 563 -10.73 17.36 -25.14
N TYR A 564 -11.85 16.63 -25.19
CA TYR A 564 -11.90 15.17 -24.99
C TYR A 564 -11.00 14.41 -25.98
N ARG A 565 -10.99 14.83 -27.27
CA ARG A 565 -10.13 14.25 -28.31
C ARG A 565 -8.64 14.50 -28.04
N LEU A 566 -8.26 15.74 -27.73
CA LEU A 566 -6.88 16.13 -27.44
C LEU A 566 -6.33 15.46 -26.15
N GLN A 567 -7.19 15.20 -25.16
CA GLN A 567 -6.84 14.51 -23.91
C GLN A 567 -6.53 13.01 -24.07
N THR A 568 -6.69 12.41 -25.26
CA THR A 568 -6.61 10.95 -25.45
C THR A 568 -5.31 10.33 -24.93
N TYR A 569 -4.15 10.96 -25.14
CA TYR A 569 -2.88 10.49 -24.56
C TYR A 569 -2.98 10.32 -23.03
N TYR A 570 -3.35 11.40 -22.32
CA TYR A 570 -3.49 11.40 -20.86
C TYR A 570 -4.58 10.44 -20.35
N ARG A 571 -5.61 10.13 -21.16
CA ARG A 571 -6.61 9.09 -20.86
C ARG A 571 -6.07 7.66 -20.99
N THR A 572 -4.95 7.43 -21.69
CA THR A 572 -4.32 6.09 -21.83
C THR A 572 -3.22 5.78 -20.83
N LEU A 573 -2.68 6.79 -20.14
CA LEU A 573 -1.55 6.64 -19.23
C LEU A 573 -1.81 5.65 -18.09
N CYS A 574 -0.80 4.83 -17.79
CA CYS A 574 -0.75 3.93 -16.63
C CYS A 574 0.21 4.43 -15.52
N GLN A 575 0.81 5.60 -15.71
CA GLN A 575 1.64 6.29 -14.73
C GLN A 575 1.29 7.79 -14.74
N ARG A 576 1.70 8.52 -13.71
CA ARG A 576 1.52 9.98 -13.64
C ARG A 576 2.73 10.63 -14.30
N GLU A 577 2.51 11.57 -15.22
CA GLU A 577 3.62 12.32 -15.81
C GLU A 577 4.19 13.31 -14.78
N THR A 578 5.51 13.51 -14.83
CA THR A 578 6.23 14.54 -14.06
C THR A 578 6.49 15.80 -14.88
N GLU A 579 6.39 15.73 -16.21
CA GLU A 579 6.60 16.85 -17.11
C GLU A 579 5.35 17.74 -17.26
N MET A 580 5.55 18.93 -17.84
CA MET A 580 4.51 19.90 -18.14
C MET A 580 3.45 19.32 -19.10
N SER A 581 2.17 19.44 -18.76
CA SER A 581 1.09 19.02 -19.66
C SER A 581 0.77 20.07 -20.73
N CYS A 582 0.37 19.60 -21.91
CA CYS A 582 -0.26 20.42 -22.96
C CYS A 582 -1.71 19.96 -23.20
N LEU A 583 -2.53 20.76 -23.90
CA LEU A 583 -3.79 20.33 -24.50
C LEU A 583 -3.80 20.63 -25.99
N ARG A 584 -3.53 21.88 -26.37
CA ARG A 584 -3.28 22.28 -27.76
C ARG A 584 -2.01 21.59 -28.28
N GLY A 585 -2.00 21.22 -29.55
CA GLY A 585 -0.88 20.54 -30.21
C GLY A 585 -0.66 19.07 -29.82
N MET A 586 -1.38 18.54 -28.81
CA MET A 586 -1.24 17.14 -28.41
C MET A 586 -1.58 16.17 -29.53
N PHE A 587 -0.71 15.17 -29.70
CA PHE A 587 -0.97 14.02 -30.55
C PHE A 587 -2.12 13.17 -29.98
N THR A 588 -2.94 12.58 -30.86
CA THR A 588 -4.14 11.82 -30.46
C THR A 588 -4.13 10.36 -30.93
N THR A 589 -3.05 9.98 -31.62
CA THR A 589 -2.71 8.63 -32.09
C THR A 589 -1.18 8.49 -32.12
N GLY A 590 -0.66 7.28 -32.36
CA GLY A 590 0.78 7.06 -32.59
C GLY A 590 1.66 6.80 -31.35
N PHE A 591 1.03 6.67 -30.17
CA PHE A 591 1.68 6.28 -28.92
C PHE A 591 1.26 4.86 -28.52
N PRO A 592 2.10 4.13 -27.75
CA PRO A 592 1.73 2.82 -27.22
C PRO A 592 0.58 2.93 -26.22
N ILE A 593 -0.32 1.95 -26.26
CA ILE A 593 -1.41 1.76 -25.30
C ILE A 593 -1.25 0.34 -24.74
N ARG A 594 -1.39 0.16 -23.42
CA ARG A 594 -1.18 -1.15 -22.78
C ARG A 594 -2.34 -2.10 -23.13
N SER A 595 -1.99 -3.33 -23.51
CA SER A 595 -2.95 -4.42 -23.76
C SER A 595 -3.81 -4.71 -22.54
N LYS A 596 -5.11 -4.92 -22.78
CA LYS A 596 -6.09 -5.27 -21.74
C LYS A 596 -5.91 -6.72 -21.27
N PHE A 597 -6.48 -7.08 -20.10
CA PHE A 597 -6.29 -8.37 -19.41
C PHE A 597 -6.26 -9.57 -20.36
N ASP A 598 -7.31 -9.72 -21.17
CA ASP A 598 -7.49 -10.83 -22.11
C ASP A 598 -6.36 -10.95 -23.12
N GLU A 599 -5.94 -9.83 -23.69
CA GLU A 599 -4.87 -9.74 -24.69
C GLU A 599 -3.49 -9.92 -24.02
N GLN A 600 -3.28 -9.31 -22.86
CA GLN A 600 -2.04 -9.44 -22.07
C GLN A 600 -1.74 -10.90 -21.72
N LEU A 601 -2.77 -11.67 -21.32
CA LEU A 601 -2.60 -13.11 -21.05
C LEU A 601 -2.54 -13.94 -22.34
N ALA A 602 -3.32 -13.61 -23.37
CA ALA A 602 -3.34 -14.36 -24.63
C ALA A 602 -1.98 -14.32 -25.35
N VAL A 603 -1.40 -13.14 -25.52
CA VAL A 603 -0.11 -12.92 -26.22
C VAL A 603 1.06 -13.70 -25.59
N LYS A 604 0.95 -14.04 -24.29
CA LYS A 604 2.00 -14.70 -23.53
C LYS A 604 1.77 -16.21 -23.33
N TRP A 605 0.51 -16.65 -23.19
CA TRP A 605 0.19 -18.01 -22.75
C TRP A 605 -0.70 -18.82 -23.70
N LEU A 606 -1.33 -18.20 -24.70
CA LEU A 606 -2.22 -18.89 -25.64
C LEU A 606 -1.57 -19.00 -27.03
N PRO A 607 -1.89 -20.06 -27.81
CA PRO A 607 -1.50 -20.13 -29.22
C PRO A 607 -2.17 -19.03 -30.07
N ASP A 608 -1.53 -18.68 -31.19
CA ASP A 608 -2.07 -17.72 -32.16
C ASP A 608 -3.52 -18.04 -32.58
N GLY A 609 -4.36 -17.01 -32.62
CA GLY A 609 -5.76 -17.14 -33.00
C GLY A 609 -6.62 -17.93 -31.99
N ALA A 610 -6.21 -18.07 -30.72
CA ALA A 610 -6.99 -18.74 -29.69
C ALA A 610 -7.98 -17.82 -28.95
N LEU A 611 -7.70 -16.52 -28.86
CA LEU A 611 -8.55 -15.57 -28.12
C LEU A 611 -9.90 -15.33 -28.81
N GLU A 612 -9.91 -15.37 -30.14
CA GLU A 612 -11.05 -15.29 -31.03
C GLU A 612 -11.93 -16.55 -30.94
N LYS A 613 -11.29 -17.72 -30.75
CA LYS A 613 -11.98 -18.99 -30.48
C LYS A 613 -12.65 -18.94 -29.09
N LEU A 614 -11.98 -18.36 -28.09
CA LEU A 614 -12.57 -18.10 -26.77
C LEU A 614 -13.68 -17.04 -26.80
N ALA A 615 -13.74 -16.16 -27.81
CA ALA A 615 -14.81 -15.18 -28.00
C ALA A 615 -16.03 -15.72 -28.77
N SER A 616 -15.87 -16.82 -29.50
CA SER A 616 -16.93 -17.46 -30.30
C SER A 616 -17.60 -18.66 -29.61
N ALA A 617 -16.99 -19.20 -28.55
CA ALA A 617 -17.65 -20.13 -27.63
C ALA A 617 -18.61 -19.37 -26.70
N LYS A 618 -19.92 -19.56 -26.91
CA LYS A 618 -21.02 -19.13 -26.03
C LYS A 618 -21.68 -20.33 -25.37
#